data_AF-A0A8T4MRB7-F1
#
_entry.id   AF-A0A8T4MRB7-F1
#
_cell.length_a   1.000
_cell.length_b   1.000
_cell.length_c   1.000
_cell.angle_alpha   90.00
_cell.angle_beta   90.00
_cell.angle_gamma   90.00
#
_symmetry.space_group_name_H-M   'P 1'
#
loop_
_entity.id
_entity.type
_entity.pdbx_description
1 polymer ?
#
loop_
_entity_poly.entity_id
_entity_poly.type
_entity_poly.pdbx_seq_one_letter_code
_entity_poly.pdbx_strand_id
1 'polypeptide(L)'
;MKMSDRKELEAKVLGGLLESYINGGPSGEKTEEFVGRRPDGYWKDWKNVSKELLALIERLGHFPTQKEIKENRLSSLGAAIHIYHGGIYESARMLGYETRERPKGYWKDWKNIERELTVLGEKLGHDPSESEIRDYDTSLNAAIRKYHRGITVVRERMGVTQRRNKYGSWKDLGKIISELSPIIQEIGHFPSGSELKRLGRGDLERAIQRHHSINAVRKAMGYNPLRITKVQDDDVDKNKPTPRDYWAEFNNLVNEINAIIEENGGKFPTESTLQEKNRKDIINGFRRHGGFPEVRKRMGYNRSSSERMLPRDSEQLTDWNWFSSELLQVIEQNGDKFPSSNELNKIGRGDLLRAINKYHGKTANVRARLGYDEGMKPKGYWRNAWNVLYELTTFMLKNGLESFPTRKEAKKYNGKQIMQAITMYFPGKTEGICNFLDIKRSDRKPNKYWHDFNNLRSELEKTIGEIGRFPKLRDLSKIKYHALAHAIQFHGGFSVVRSKLEDTNGRTEEQRLTSLLEEYALGGQNE
;
A
#
# COMPACT_ATOMS: atom_id res chain seq x y z
N MET A 1 38.58 11.17 -25.15
CA MET A 1 39.55 10.07 -25.26
C MET A 1 39.11 9.21 -26.42
N LYS A 2 39.92 9.10 -27.49
CA LYS A 2 39.52 8.26 -28.64
C LYS A 2 39.59 6.79 -28.20
N MET A 3 38.76 5.94 -28.81
CA MET A 3 38.68 4.51 -28.46
C MET A 3 40.04 3.81 -28.63
N SER A 4 40.92 4.35 -29.48
CA SER A 4 42.33 3.96 -29.64
C SER A 4 43.15 4.15 -28.37
N ASP A 5 43.01 5.31 -27.72
CA ASP A 5 43.82 5.71 -26.55
C ASP A 5 43.43 4.87 -25.31
N ARG A 6 42.18 4.38 -25.28
CA ARG A 6 41.67 3.46 -24.26
C ARG A 6 42.27 2.06 -24.39
N LYS A 7 42.32 1.53 -25.62
CA LYS A 7 42.89 0.21 -25.89
C LYS A 7 44.40 0.16 -25.65
N GLU A 8 45.10 1.25 -25.96
CA GLU A 8 46.55 1.35 -25.72
C GLU A 8 46.88 1.43 -24.22
N LEU A 9 46.03 2.10 -23.43
CA LEU A 9 46.15 2.13 -21.97
C LEU A 9 45.81 0.78 -21.33
N GLU A 10 44.75 0.10 -21.80
CA GLU A 10 44.37 -1.24 -21.35
C GLU A 10 45.48 -2.27 -21.66
N ALA A 11 46.10 -2.19 -22.85
CA ALA A 11 47.20 -3.08 -23.25
C ALA A 11 48.48 -2.86 -22.41
N LYS A 12 48.83 -1.61 -22.08
CA LYS A 12 49.97 -1.30 -21.20
C LYS A 12 49.76 -1.77 -19.76
N VAL A 13 48.54 -1.65 -19.25
CA VAL A 13 48.19 -2.11 -17.90
C VAL A 13 48.20 -3.64 -17.82
N LEU A 14 47.69 -4.32 -18.85
CA LEU A 14 47.70 -5.79 -18.93
C LEU A 14 49.12 -6.36 -19.13
N GLY A 15 49.97 -5.68 -19.91
CA GLY A 15 51.36 -6.09 -20.11
C GLY A 15 52.19 -6.08 -18.82
N GLY A 16 52.02 -5.05 -17.98
CA GLY A 16 52.69 -4.97 -16.68
C GLY A 16 52.20 -6.00 -15.66
N LEU A 17 50.93 -6.42 -15.77
CA LEU A 17 50.34 -7.48 -14.94
C LEU A 17 50.89 -8.87 -15.30
N LEU A 18 51.06 -9.16 -16.60
CA LEU A 18 51.62 -10.43 -17.08
C LEU A 18 53.10 -10.62 -16.74
N GLU A 19 53.93 -9.57 -16.83
CA GLU A 19 55.34 -9.63 -16.41
C GLU A 19 55.49 -9.88 -14.89
N SER A 20 54.56 -9.40 -14.07
CA SER A 20 54.57 -9.69 -12.62
C SER A 20 54.17 -11.14 -12.29
N TYR A 21 53.37 -11.77 -13.16
CA TYR A 21 52.87 -13.13 -12.97
C TYR A 21 53.89 -14.20 -13.40
N ILE A 22 54.67 -13.94 -14.44
CA ILE A 22 55.68 -14.87 -14.97
C ILE A 22 56.92 -14.94 -14.05
N ASN A 23 57.23 -13.89 -13.30
CA ASN A 23 58.41 -13.81 -12.44
C ASN A 23 58.23 -14.41 -11.02
N GLY A 24 57.17 -15.19 -10.78
CA GLY A 24 57.07 -16.04 -9.59
C GLY A 24 57.04 -15.31 -8.24
N GLY A 25 56.13 -14.34 -8.07
CA GLY A 25 55.89 -13.70 -6.77
C GLY A 25 55.23 -14.66 -5.75
N PRO A 26 55.55 -14.55 -4.44
CA PRO A 26 55.18 -15.53 -3.43
C PRO A 26 53.68 -15.54 -3.12
N SER A 27 53.14 -16.74 -2.97
CA SER A 27 51.77 -17.02 -2.53
C SER A 27 51.61 -16.84 -1.01
N GLY A 28 50.59 -16.08 -0.60
CA GLY A 28 49.88 -16.37 0.66
C GLY A 28 50.25 -15.59 1.92
N GLU A 29 50.86 -14.41 1.82
CA GLU A 29 50.84 -13.46 2.94
C GLU A 29 49.63 -12.53 2.82
N LYS A 30 48.96 -12.29 3.95
CA LYS A 30 47.98 -11.21 4.12
C LYS A 30 48.51 -10.00 3.36
N THR A 31 47.74 -9.45 2.42
CA THR A 31 48.07 -8.13 1.86
C THR A 31 48.18 -7.20 3.05
N GLU A 32 49.41 -6.89 3.46
CA GLU A 32 49.71 -5.77 4.34
C GLU A 32 48.98 -4.60 3.71
N GLU A 33 47.94 -4.12 4.40
CA GLU A 33 47.26 -2.89 4.02
C GLU A 33 48.37 -1.85 3.87
N PHE A 34 48.63 -1.45 2.63
CA PHE A 34 49.59 -0.42 2.28
C PHE A 34 49.08 0.94 2.78
N VAL A 35 49.03 1.12 4.11
CA VAL A 35 48.77 2.37 4.84
C VAL A 35 50.07 3.19 4.94
N GLY A 36 51.04 2.93 4.05
CA GLY A 36 52.13 3.86 3.81
C GLY A 36 51.57 5.15 3.23
N ARG A 37 51.94 6.30 3.81
CA ARG A 37 51.63 7.61 3.23
C ARG A 37 52.09 7.61 1.78
N ARG A 38 51.17 7.89 0.85
CA ARG A 38 51.52 8.09 -0.56
C ARG A 38 52.47 9.29 -0.67
N PRO A 39 53.45 9.25 -1.60
CA PRO A 39 54.39 10.35 -1.76
C PRO A 39 53.67 11.65 -2.11
N ASP A 40 54.28 12.78 -1.73
CA ASP A 40 53.72 14.10 -2.02
C ASP A 40 53.48 14.27 -3.52
N GLY A 41 52.27 14.73 -3.87
CA GLY A 41 51.85 14.89 -5.26
C GLY A 41 51.17 13.67 -5.90
N TYR A 42 51.22 12.47 -5.29
CA TYR A 42 50.55 11.25 -5.81
C TYR A 42 49.08 11.51 -6.18
N TRP A 43 48.37 12.21 -5.30
CA TRP A 43 46.95 12.50 -5.43
C TRP A 43 46.59 13.62 -6.41
N LYS A 44 47.58 14.39 -6.88
CA LYS A 44 47.37 15.44 -7.89
C LYS A 44 47.19 14.84 -9.30
N ASP A 45 47.74 13.66 -9.55
CA ASP A 45 47.57 12.96 -10.82
C ASP A 45 46.22 12.22 -10.84
N TRP A 46 45.37 12.59 -11.80
CA TRP A 46 44.07 11.95 -12.01
C TRP A 46 44.19 10.44 -12.27
N LYS A 47 45.27 9.97 -12.91
CA LYS A 47 45.47 8.53 -13.16
C LYS A 47 45.58 7.72 -11.87
N ASN A 48 46.19 8.28 -10.83
CA ASN A 48 46.30 7.63 -9.53
C ASN A 48 44.96 7.63 -8.79
N VAL A 49 44.25 8.76 -8.82
CA VAL A 49 42.91 8.89 -8.23
C VAL A 49 41.90 7.96 -8.91
N SER A 50 41.90 7.89 -10.24
CA SER A 50 41.01 7.01 -11.00
C SER A 50 41.30 5.53 -10.75
N LYS A 51 42.58 5.13 -10.66
CA LYS A 51 42.98 3.76 -10.31
C LYS A 51 42.41 3.34 -8.95
N GLU A 52 42.62 4.16 -7.92
CA GLU A 52 42.16 3.86 -6.55
C GLU A 52 40.63 3.90 -6.45
N LEU A 53 39.97 4.81 -7.16
CA LEU A 53 38.51 4.85 -7.28
C LEU A 53 37.95 3.62 -7.99
N LEU A 54 38.54 3.18 -9.10
CA LEU A 54 38.10 2.00 -9.84
C LEU A 54 38.23 0.72 -9.00
N ALA A 55 39.33 0.57 -8.26
CA ALA A 55 39.49 -0.53 -7.31
C ALA A 55 38.41 -0.51 -6.21
N LEU A 56 38.05 0.69 -5.72
CA LEU A 56 36.96 0.83 -4.75
C LEU A 56 35.58 0.52 -5.37
N ILE A 57 35.35 0.94 -6.61
CA ILE A 57 34.10 0.67 -7.35
C ILE A 57 33.94 -0.83 -7.59
N GLU A 58 35.01 -1.52 -7.99
CA GLU A 58 35.02 -2.96 -8.19
C GLU A 58 34.63 -3.70 -6.91
N ARG A 59 35.16 -3.26 -5.76
CA ARG A 59 34.80 -3.84 -4.45
C ARG A 59 33.36 -3.56 -4.02
N LEU A 60 32.80 -2.40 -4.34
CA LEU A 60 31.45 -2.00 -3.90
C LEU A 60 30.34 -2.40 -4.87
N GLY A 61 30.65 -2.54 -6.16
CA GLY A 61 29.67 -2.77 -7.24
C GLY A 61 28.91 -1.51 -7.68
N HIS A 62 29.25 -0.33 -7.16
CA HIS A 62 28.67 0.97 -7.54
C HIS A 62 29.66 2.11 -7.30
N PHE A 63 29.35 3.30 -7.81
CA PHE A 63 30.18 4.48 -7.60
C PHE A 63 30.13 4.94 -6.13
N PRO A 64 31.27 5.01 -5.41
CA PRO A 64 31.30 5.25 -3.98
C PRO A 64 30.82 6.66 -3.60
N THR A 65 30.07 6.74 -2.50
CA THR A 65 29.77 8.01 -1.80
C THR A 65 30.97 8.46 -0.95
N GLN A 66 30.99 9.74 -0.56
CA GLN A 66 32.04 10.27 0.33
C GLN A 66 32.11 9.50 1.68
N LYS A 67 30.95 9.04 2.16
CA LYS A 67 30.84 8.26 3.39
C LYS A 67 31.50 6.89 3.22
N GLU A 68 31.21 6.19 2.12
CA GLU A 68 31.81 4.89 1.82
C GLU A 68 33.32 4.99 1.62
N ILE A 69 33.82 6.06 0.98
CA ILE A 69 35.28 6.32 0.88
C ILE A 69 35.91 6.41 2.28
N LYS A 70 35.27 7.11 3.21
CA LYS A 70 35.74 7.26 4.59
C LYS A 70 35.69 5.93 5.36
N GLU A 71 34.59 5.19 5.24
CA GLU A 71 34.40 3.88 5.90
C GLU A 71 35.42 2.84 5.41
N ASN A 72 35.88 2.98 4.17
CA ASN A 72 36.94 2.15 3.58
C ASN A 72 38.36 2.67 3.86
N ARG A 73 38.53 3.56 4.86
CA ARG A 73 39.82 4.15 5.27
C ARG A 73 40.56 4.94 4.18
N LEU A 74 39.88 5.30 3.09
CA LEU A 74 40.44 6.05 1.96
C LEU A 74 40.20 7.57 2.12
N SER A 75 40.33 8.08 3.35
CA SER A 75 40.04 9.50 3.65
C SER A 75 40.93 10.47 2.86
N SER A 76 42.19 10.09 2.59
CA SER A 76 43.13 10.87 1.77
C SER A 76 42.68 10.97 0.31
N LEU A 77 42.17 9.88 -0.27
CA LEU A 77 41.54 9.86 -1.59
C LEU A 77 40.31 10.77 -1.61
N GLY A 78 39.44 10.67 -0.61
CA GLY A 78 38.26 11.52 -0.50
C GLY A 78 38.58 13.02 -0.42
N ALA A 79 39.66 13.38 0.29
CA ALA A 79 40.15 14.76 0.34
C ALA A 79 40.76 15.20 -1.00
N ALA A 80 41.57 14.34 -1.63
CA ALA A 80 42.18 14.61 -2.92
C ALA A 80 41.17 14.83 -4.04
N ILE A 81 40.13 13.98 -4.11
CA ILE A 81 39.00 14.12 -5.04
C ILE A 81 38.38 15.51 -4.90
N HIS A 82 38.15 15.97 -3.67
CA HIS A 82 37.56 17.27 -3.41
C HIS A 82 38.48 18.45 -3.76
N ILE A 83 39.76 18.37 -3.39
CA ILE A 83 40.71 19.47 -3.51
C ILE A 83 41.22 19.62 -4.95
N TYR A 84 41.55 18.52 -5.62
CA TYR A 84 42.26 18.54 -6.91
C TYR A 84 41.36 18.25 -8.11
N HIS A 85 40.28 17.48 -7.93
CA HIS A 85 39.52 16.88 -9.05
C HIS A 85 38.04 17.27 -9.07
N GLY A 86 37.68 18.41 -8.46
CA GLY A 86 36.32 18.98 -8.54
C GLY A 86 35.25 18.24 -7.74
N GLY A 87 35.63 17.29 -6.87
CA GLY A 87 34.74 16.53 -6.02
C GLY A 87 34.22 15.23 -6.63
N ILE A 88 33.48 14.48 -5.81
CA ILE A 88 33.07 13.11 -6.11
C ILE A 88 32.18 13.00 -7.36
N TYR A 89 31.37 14.04 -7.61
CA TYR A 89 30.53 14.12 -8.80
C TYR A 89 31.33 14.21 -10.09
N GLU A 90 32.31 15.10 -10.12
CA GLU A 90 33.14 15.31 -11.30
C GLU A 90 34.00 14.07 -11.57
N SER A 91 34.47 13.44 -10.50
CA SER A 91 35.18 12.16 -10.59
C SER A 91 34.29 11.05 -11.20
N ALA A 92 33.02 10.97 -10.81
CA ALA A 92 32.08 10.02 -11.40
C ALA A 92 31.83 10.29 -12.88
N ARG A 93 31.64 11.57 -13.24
CA ARG A 93 31.46 12.01 -14.62
C ARG A 93 32.67 11.68 -15.48
N MET A 94 33.89 11.93 -14.99
CA MET A 94 35.13 11.60 -15.67
C MET A 94 35.31 10.08 -15.90
N LEU A 95 34.72 9.26 -15.02
CA LEU A 95 34.71 7.80 -15.14
C LEU A 95 33.49 7.24 -15.91
N GLY A 96 32.59 8.10 -16.38
CA GLY A 96 31.40 7.69 -17.14
C GLY A 96 30.26 7.12 -16.29
N TYR A 97 30.25 7.37 -14.98
CA TYR A 97 29.18 6.97 -14.08
C TYR A 97 28.12 8.07 -13.94
N GLU A 98 26.85 7.68 -14.01
CA GLU A 98 25.73 8.54 -13.63
C GLU A 98 25.58 8.55 -12.10
N THR A 99 25.80 9.71 -11.49
CA THR A 99 25.50 9.88 -10.06
C THR A 99 24.05 10.27 -9.89
N ARG A 100 23.43 9.89 -8.75
CA ARG A 100 22.09 10.37 -8.40
C ARG A 100 22.12 11.77 -7.76
N GLU A 101 23.22 12.13 -7.10
CA GLU A 101 23.36 13.41 -6.43
C GLU A 101 23.97 14.46 -7.36
N ARG A 102 23.33 15.61 -7.52
CA ARG A 102 23.84 16.73 -8.32
C ARG A 102 24.64 17.71 -7.45
N PRO A 103 25.68 18.37 -7.98
CA PRO A 103 26.51 19.27 -7.18
C PRO A 103 25.72 20.49 -6.69
N LYS A 104 26.20 21.12 -5.61
CA LYS A 104 25.55 22.30 -5.03
C LYS A 104 25.47 23.42 -6.07
N GLY A 105 24.25 23.86 -6.38
CA GLY A 105 24.00 24.90 -7.38
C GLY A 105 23.68 24.38 -8.78
N TYR A 106 23.85 23.08 -9.06
CA TYR A 106 23.49 22.46 -10.35
C TYR A 106 22.07 22.85 -10.79
N TRP A 107 21.13 22.72 -9.85
CA TRP A 107 19.72 23.01 -10.05
C TRP A 107 19.35 24.50 -10.19
N LYS A 108 20.28 25.41 -9.91
CA LYS A 108 20.06 26.85 -10.14
C LYS A 108 20.29 27.23 -11.60
N ASP A 109 21.12 26.47 -12.32
CA ASP A 109 21.37 26.70 -13.73
C ASP A 109 20.19 26.20 -14.57
N TRP A 110 19.68 27.09 -15.42
CA TRP A 110 18.60 26.81 -16.35
C TRP A 110 18.94 25.64 -17.30
N LYS A 111 20.16 25.61 -17.85
CA LYS A 111 20.55 24.59 -18.85
C LYS A 111 20.49 23.18 -18.29
N ASN A 112 20.73 23.03 -17.00
CA ASN A 112 20.63 21.74 -16.31
C ASN A 112 19.18 21.30 -16.15
N ILE A 113 18.26 22.21 -15.82
CA ILE A 113 16.82 21.91 -15.73
C ILE A 113 16.28 21.51 -17.09
N GLU A 114 16.60 22.28 -18.12
CA GLU A 114 16.20 22.02 -19.51
C GLU A 114 16.66 20.64 -19.96
N ARG A 115 17.94 20.31 -19.79
CA ARG A 115 18.49 19.00 -20.13
C ARG A 115 17.76 17.85 -19.43
N GLU A 116 17.56 17.95 -18.11
CA GLU A 116 16.98 16.87 -17.32
C GLU A 116 15.50 16.65 -17.66
N LEU A 117 14.76 17.73 -17.95
CA LEU A 117 13.38 17.64 -18.41
C LEU A 117 13.27 17.10 -19.84
N THR A 118 14.21 17.44 -20.73
CA THR A 118 14.26 16.87 -22.09
C THR A 118 14.49 15.36 -22.03
N VAL A 119 15.49 14.90 -21.27
CA VAL A 119 15.77 13.47 -21.08
C VAL A 119 14.55 12.74 -20.50
N LEU A 120 13.86 13.35 -19.54
CA LEU A 120 12.63 12.78 -18.97
C LEU A 120 11.49 12.75 -20.00
N GLY A 121 11.33 13.80 -20.80
CA GLY A 121 10.32 13.88 -21.85
C GLY A 121 10.52 12.84 -22.95
N GLU A 122 11.77 12.65 -23.39
CA GLU A 122 12.16 11.59 -24.34
C GLU A 122 11.83 10.19 -23.78
N LYS A 123 12.10 9.96 -22.49
CA LYS A 123 11.80 8.70 -21.80
C LYS A 123 10.29 8.42 -21.68
N LEU A 124 9.47 9.45 -21.48
CA LEU A 124 8.01 9.31 -21.33
C LEU A 124 7.27 9.36 -22.68
N GLY A 125 7.89 9.89 -23.73
CA GLY A 125 7.24 10.17 -25.01
C GLY A 125 6.26 11.35 -24.96
N HIS A 126 6.26 12.14 -23.89
CA HIS A 126 5.44 13.34 -23.73
C HIS A 126 6.02 14.29 -22.68
N ASP A 127 5.54 15.54 -22.64
CA ASP A 127 5.98 16.51 -21.64
C ASP A 127 5.63 16.05 -20.21
N PRO A 128 6.61 15.97 -19.29
CA PRO A 128 6.39 15.41 -17.97
C PRO A 128 5.55 16.34 -17.09
N SER A 129 4.51 15.81 -16.45
CA SER A 129 3.69 16.48 -15.43
C SER A 129 4.47 16.70 -14.13
N GLU A 130 4.01 17.61 -13.27
CA GLU A 130 4.66 17.86 -11.97
C GLU A 130 4.75 16.60 -11.09
N SER A 131 3.78 15.69 -11.18
CA SER A 131 3.84 14.42 -10.45
C SER A 131 4.93 13.52 -11.03
N GLU A 132 5.00 13.38 -12.35
CA GLU A 132 5.99 12.53 -13.02
C GLU A 132 7.41 13.04 -12.79
N ILE A 133 7.62 14.37 -12.78
CA ILE A 133 8.91 14.97 -12.43
C ILE A 133 9.29 14.62 -10.99
N ARG A 134 8.34 14.71 -10.04
CA ARG A 134 8.59 14.37 -8.63
C ARG A 134 8.94 12.90 -8.44
N ASP A 135 8.24 12.03 -9.15
CA ASP A 135 8.41 10.57 -9.05
C ASP A 135 9.73 10.14 -9.73
N TYR A 136 10.18 10.88 -10.76
CA TYR A 136 11.49 10.70 -11.39
C TYR A 136 12.64 11.22 -10.52
N ASP A 137 12.60 12.50 -10.13
CA ASP A 137 13.60 13.13 -9.27
C ASP A 137 12.95 14.22 -8.40
N THR A 138 12.82 13.91 -7.11
CA THR A 138 12.25 14.83 -6.12
C THR A 138 13.08 16.12 -5.98
N SER A 139 14.39 16.07 -6.20
CA SER A 139 15.28 17.24 -6.16
C SER A 139 15.07 18.16 -7.35
N LEU A 140 14.90 17.60 -8.55
CA LEU A 140 14.53 18.36 -9.77
C LEU A 140 13.21 19.10 -9.56
N ASN A 141 12.17 18.40 -9.07
CA ASN A 141 10.88 19.02 -8.80
C ASN A 141 10.98 20.15 -7.75
N ALA A 142 11.70 19.91 -6.65
CA ALA A 142 11.93 20.93 -5.62
C ALA A 142 12.69 22.15 -6.17
N ALA A 143 13.69 21.91 -7.03
CA ALA A 143 14.47 22.95 -7.69
C ALA A 143 13.63 23.81 -8.63
N ILE A 144 12.79 23.19 -9.46
CA ILE A 144 11.89 23.88 -10.38
C ILE A 144 10.98 24.84 -9.59
N ARG A 145 10.42 24.39 -8.48
CA ARG A 145 9.57 25.22 -7.61
C ARG A 145 10.34 26.34 -6.92
N LYS A 146 11.55 26.05 -6.42
CA LYS A 146 12.34 26.98 -5.62
C LYS A 146 13.07 28.03 -6.44
N TYR A 147 13.70 27.65 -7.55
CA TYR A 147 14.61 28.51 -8.32
C TYR A 147 14.01 29.02 -9.63
N HIS A 148 13.08 28.27 -10.23
CA HIS A 148 12.56 28.55 -11.57
C HIS A 148 11.07 28.90 -11.58
N ARG A 149 10.53 29.32 -10.43
CA ARG A 149 9.16 29.84 -10.27
C ARG A 149 8.06 28.82 -10.63
N GLY A 150 8.37 27.53 -10.53
CA GLY A 150 7.43 26.43 -10.78
C GLY A 150 7.44 25.92 -12.21
N ILE A 151 6.87 24.72 -12.41
CA ILE A 151 6.90 24.01 -13.70
C ILE A 151 6.25 24.81 -14.83
N THR A 152 5.36 25.75 -14.48
CA THR A 152 4.66 26.55 -15.46
C THR A 152 5.59 27.46 -16.25
N VAL A 153 6.40 28.25 -15.53
CA VAL A 153 7.37 29.18 -16.12
C VAL A 153 8.47 28.43 -16.85
N VAL A 154 8.88 27.27 -16.31
CA VAL A 154 9.86 26.38 -16.96
C VAL A 154 9.35 25.92 -18.34
N ARG A 155 8.11 25.43 -18.44
CA ARG A 155 7.54 24.99 -19.72
C ARG A 155 7.43 26.13 -20.74
N GLU A 156 6.95 27.30 -20.32
CA GLU A 156 6.90 28.49 -21.17
C GLU A 156 8.28 28.85 -21.72
N ARG A 157 9.31 28.78 -20.85
CA ARG A 157 10.69 29.07 -21.23
C ARG A 157 11.29 28.01 -22.16
N MET A 158 10.85 26.74 -22.07
CA MET A 158 11.20 25.68 -23.02
C MET A 158 10.42 25.78 -24.35
N GLY A 159 9.55 26.78 -24.52
CA GLY A 159 8.68 26.88 -25.71
C GLY A 159 7.57 25.82 -25.73
N VAL A 160 7.41 25.04 -24.66
CA VAL A 160 6.33 24.07 -24.50
C VAL A 160 5.07 24.86 -24.16
N THR A 161 4.18 24.99 -25.14
CA THR A 161 2.90 25.67 -24.95
C THR A 161 2.13 24.96 -23.82
N GLN A 162 1.80 25.72 -22.78
CA GLN A 162 1.02 25.19 -21.68
C GLN A 162 -0.31 24.66 -22.21
N ARG A 163 -0.52 23.34 -22.19
CA ARG A 163 -1.87 22.75 -22.34
C ARG A 163 -2.83 23.22 -21.24
N ARG A 164 -2.32 23.80 -20.14
CA ARG A 164 -3.17 24.50 -19.17
C ARG A 164 -3.62 25.83 -19.75
N ASN A 165 -4.73 25.74 -20.45
CA ASN A 165 -5.59 26.85 -20.82
C ASN A 165 -5.68 27.88 -19.69
N LYS A 166 -5.25 29.13 -19.98
CA LYS A 166 -5.25 30.30 -19.08
C LYS A 166 -6.52 30.28 -18.22
N TYR A 167 -6.37 30.45 -16.90
CA TYR A 167 -7.50 30.38 -15.96
C TYR A 167 -8.67 31.26 -16.46
N GLY A 168 -9.82 30.66 -16.70
CA GLY A 168 -11.00 31.33 -17.28
C GLY A 168 -11.20 31.18 -18.79
N SER A 169 -10.20 30.70 -19.54
CA SER A 169 -10.36 30.43 -20.98
C SER A 169 -11.32 29.27 -21.28
N TRP A 170 -11.62 28.44 -20.30
CA TRP A 170 -12.69 27.43 -20.36
C TRP A 170 -14.10 27.99 -20.19
N LYS A 171 -14.26 29.29 -19.93
CA LYS A 171 -15.57 29.98 -20.01
C LYS A 171 -15.94 30.34 -21.44
N ASP A 172 -14.97 30.31 -22.35
CA ASP A 172 -15.18 30.56 -23.77
C ASP A 172 -15.62 29.27 -24.45
N LEU A 173 -16.87 29.24 -24.88
CA LEU A 173 -17.46 28.11 -25.58
C LEU A 173 -16.71 27.81 -26.90
N GLY A 174 -16.23 28.85 -27.61
CA GLY A 174 -15.50 28.69 -28.85
C GLY A 174 -14.20 27.91 -28.66
N LYS A 175 -13.53 28.12 -27.52
CA LYS A 175 -12.33 27.38 -27.15
C LYS A 175 -12.61 25.90 -26.84
N ILE A 176 -13.71 25.61 -26.16
CA ILE A 176 -14.12 24.21 -25.91
C ILE A 176 -14.43 23.52 -27.24
N ILE A 177 -15.10 24.21 -28.16
CA ILE A 177 -15.43 23.69 -29.50
C ILE A 177 -14.15 23.40 -30.29
N SER A 178 -13.18 24.32 -30.33
CA SER A 178 -11.94 24.12 -31.08
C SER A 178 -11.11 22.94 -30.55
N GLU A 179 -11.13 22.71 -29.24
CA GLU A 179 -10.43 21.61 -28.58
C GLU A 179 -11.14 20.25 -28.71
N LEU A 180 -12.48 20.25 -28.76
CA LEU A 180 -13.28 19.03 -28.96
C LEU A 180 -13.29 18.56 -30.42
N SER A 181 -13.20 19.50 -31.39
CA SER A 181 -13.29 19.20 -32.81
C SER A 181 -12.32 18.09 -33.28
N PRO A 182 -11.00 18.15 -33.01
CA PRO A 182 -10.08 17.09 -33.44
C PRO A 182 -10.39 15.73 -32.77
N ILE A 183 -10.84 15.73 -31.51
CA ILE A 183 -11.21 14.49 -30.80
C ILE A 183 -12.42 13.84 -31.48
N ILE A 184 -13.41 14.66 -31.85
CA ILE A 184 -14.62 14.21 -32.54
C ILE A 184 -14.28 13.66 -33.94
N GLN A 185 -13.37 14.32 -34.67
CA GLN A 185 -12.88 13.83 -35.95
C GLN A 185 -12.15 12.49 -35.82
N GLU A 186 -11.39 12.30 -34.74
CA GLU A 186 -10.66 11.07 -34.46
C GLU A 186 -11.60 9.90 -34.10
N ILE A 187 -12.60 10.12 -33.23
CA ILE A 187 -13.46 9.03 -32.73
C ILE A 187 -14.75 8.84 -33.54
N GLY A 188 -15.12 9.80 -34.39
CA GLY A 188 -16.31 9.73 -35.25
C GLY A 188 -17.64 10.05 -34.56
N HIS A 189 -17.65 10.35 -33.25
CA HIS A 189 -18.83 10.74 -32.49
C HIS A 189 -18.51 11.79 -31.42
N PHE A 190 -19.55 12.37 -30.81
CA PHE A 190 -19.37 13.32 -29.71
C PHE A 190 -18.97 12.57 -28.43
N PRO A 191 -17.80 12.85 -27.82
CA PRO A 191 -17.27 12.07 -26.71
C PRO A 191 -18.10 12.21 -25.44
N SER A 192 -18.25 11.11 -24.70
CA SER A 192 -18.74 11.09 -23.32
C SER A 192 -17.69 11.61 -22.34
N GLY A 193 -18.12 11.98 -21.13
CA GLY A 193 -17.18 12.39 -20.07
C GLY A 193 -16.17 11.32 -19.68
N SER A 194 -16.52 10.04 -19.84
CA SER A 194 -15.63 8.90 -19.58
C SER A 194 -14.57 8.73 -20.68
N GLU A 195 -14.94 8.91 -21.94
CA GLU A 195 -14.03 8.88 -23.08
C GLU A 195 -13.02 10.02 -23.02
N LEU A 196 -13.47 11.24 -22.71
CA LEU A 196 -12.57 12.37 -22.48
C LEU A 196 -11.54 12.07 -21.40
N LYS A 197 -11.91 11.38 -20.31
CA LYS A 197 -10.96 10.98 -19.26
C LYS A 197 -9.96 9.93 -19.75
N ARG A 198 -10.40 8.92 -20.50
CA ARG A 198 -9.51 7.89 -21.07
C ARG A 198 -8.51 8.47 -22.08
N LEU A 199 -8.92 9.49 -22.82
CA LEU A 199 -8.07 10.24 -23.75
C LEU A 199 -7.15 11.26 -23.06
N GLY A 200 -7.10 11.29 -21.72
CA GLY A 200 -6.30 12.27 -20.96
C GLY A 200 -6.86 13.70 -21.01
N ARG A 201 -8.05 13.91 -21.57
CA ARG A 201 -8.77 15.19 -21.71
C ARG A 201 -9.81 15.42 -20.61
N GLY A 202 -9.49 14.99 -19.39
CA GLY A 202 -10.35 15.24 -18.22
C GLY A 202 -10.48 16.72 -17.84
N ASP A 203 -9.67 17.60 -18.43
CA ASP A 203 -9.81 19.05 -18.38
C ASP A 203 -11.05 19.54 -19.16
N LEU A 204 -11.27 19.02 -20.37
CA LEU A 204 -12.45 19.33 -21.18
C LEU A 204 -13.74 18.86 -20.52
N GLU A 205 -13.77 17.65 -19.96
CA GLU A 205 -14.96 17.15 -19.24
C GLU A 205 -15.35 18.08 -18.09
N ARG A 206 -14.37 18.48 -17.26
CA ARG A 206 -14.60 19.43 -16.17
C ARG A 206 -14.98 20.83 -16.66
N ALA A 207 -14.39 21.30 -17.75
CA ALA A 207 -14.72 22.59 -18.36
C ALA A 207 -16.19 22.61 -18.85
N ILE A 208 -16.58 21.57 -19.59
CA ILE A 208 -17.95 21.38 -20.07
C ILE A 208 -18.90 21.30 -18.90
N GLN A 209 -18.61 20.56 -17.82
CA GLN A 209 -19.50 20.42 -16.67
C GLN A 209 -19.65 21.71 -15.85
N ARG A 210 -18.57 22.50 -15.71
CA ARG A 210 -18.54 23.67 -14.82
C ARG A 210 -19.03 24.96 -15.47
N HIS A 211 -18.74 25.15 -16.75
CA HIS A 211 -18.96 26.44 -17.42
C HIS A 211 -20.05 26.38 -18.48
N HIS A 212 -20.34 25.20 -19.01
CA HIS A 212 -21.35 25.01 -20.03
C HIS A 212 -22.26 23.84 -19.64
N SER A 213 -23.23 23.51 -20.48
CA SER A 213 -23.91 22.22 -20.39
C SER A 213 -23.46 21.39 -21.58
N ILE A 214 -23.40 20.06 -21.43
CA ILE A 214 -23.04 19.18 -22.54
C ILE A 214 -23.96 19.41 -23.76
N ASN A 215 -25.24 19.72 -23.52
CA ASN A 215 -26.20 20.05 -24.57
C ASN A 215 -25.92 21.40 -25.24
N ALA A 216 -25.44 22.41 -24.50
CA ALA A 216 -25.03 23.68 -25.10
C ALA A 216 -23.83 23.48 -26.04
N VAL A 217 -22.85 22.68 -25.63
CA VAL A 217 -21.68 22.37 -26.46
C VAL A 217 -22.06 21.54 -27.68
N ARG A 218 -22.89 20.49 -27.52
CA ARG A 218 -23.41 19.68 -28.64
C ARG A 218 -24.16 20.54 -29.66
N LYS A 219 -25.09 21.37 -29.19
CA LYS A 219 -25.88 22.26 -30.04
C LYS A 219 -24.98 23.22 -30.83
N ALA A 220 -23.96 23.79 -30.17
CA ALA A 220 -23.03 24.71 -30.83
C ALA A 220 -22.13 24.03 -31.87
N MET A 221 -21.90 22.72 -31.75
CA MET A 221 -21.15 21.91 -32.73
C MET A 221 -22.04 21.22 -33.77
N GLY A 222 -23.33 21.56 -33.85
CA GLY A 222 -24.27 20.96 -34.82
C GLY A 222 -24.76 19.56 -34.46
N TYR A 223 -24.47 19.06 -33.26
CA TYR A 223 -25.00 17.79 -32.77
C TYR A 223 -26.37 17.99 -32.16
N ASN A 224 -27.26 17.01 -32.38
CA ASN A 224 -28.52 16.94 -31.66
C ASN A 224 -28.25 16.98 -30.15
N PRO A 225 -28.87 17.90 -29.39
CA PRO A 225 -28.76 17.89 -27.94
C PRO A 225 -29.17 16.51 -27.46
N LEU A 226 -28.49 15.97 -26.45
CA LEU A 226 -28.95 14.74 -25.83
C LEU A 226 -30.37 15.02 -25.38
N ARG A 227 -31.32 14.34 -26.00
CA ARG A 227 -32.71 14.36 -25.59
C ARG A 227 -32.61 13.87 -24.15
N ILE A 228 -32.76 14.77 -23.19
CA ILE A 228 -32.94 14.38 -21.80
C ILE A 228 -34.36 13.83 -21.76
N THR A 229 -34.57 12.69 -22.40
CA THR A 229 -35.58 11.75 -21.99
C THR A 229 -35.16 11.43 -20.57
N LYS A 230 -35.79 12.09 -19.60
CA LYS A 230 -35.80 11.50 -18.26
C LYS A 230 -36.37 10.11 -18.53
N VAL A 231 -35.57 9.06 -18.29
CA VAL A 231 -35.79 7.61 -18.61
C VAL A 231 -35.09 7.23 -19.94
N GLN A 232 -34.20 6.24 -20.09
CA GLN A 232 -33.95 4.95 -19.44
C GLN A 232 -32.51 4.51 -19.83
N ASP A 233 -31.69 4.14 -18.85
CA ASP A 233 -30.63 3.13 -18.99
C ASP A 233 -30.65 2.38 -17.64
N ASP A 234 -30.55 1.07 -17.73
CA ASP A 234 -31.05 0.11 -16.74
C ASP A 234 -30.25 0.08 -15.43
N ASP A 235 -30.61 0.96 -14.50
CA ASP A 235 -30.48 0.69 -13.07
C ASP A 235 -31.44 1.61 -12.29
N VAL A 236 -32.43 1.00 -11.62
CA VAL A 236 -33.50 1.70 -10.89
C VAL A 236 -32.93 2.35 -9.62
N ASP A 237 -32.30 3.51 -9.76
CA ASP A 237 -31.88 4.32 -8.61
C ASP A 237 -33.08 5.10 -8.05
N LYS A 238 -33.72 4.50 -7.04
CA LYS A 238 -34.84 5.06 -6.26
C LYS A 238 -34.46 6.31 -5.43
N ASN A 239 -33.25 6.87 -5.59
CA ASN A 239 -32.76 8.03 -4.81
C ASN A 239 -32.85 9.39 -5.52
N LYS A 240 -33.55 9.52 -6.64
CA LYS A 240 -33.66 10.83 -7.28
C LYS A 240 -34.43 11.80 -6.36
N PRO A 241 -33.87 12.98 -6.02
CA PRO A 241 -34.53 13.89 -5.10
C PRO A 241 -35.86 14.34 -5.70
N THR A 242 -36.94 13.96 -5.01
CA THR A 242 -38.28 14.49 -5.24
C THR A 242 -38.23 16.03 -5.20
N PRO A 243 -39.05 16.74 -5.99
CA PRO A 243 -39.15 18.20 -5.92
C PRO A 243 -39.24 18.68 -4.46
N ARG A 244 -38.58 19.81 -4.14
CA ARG A 244 -38.38 20.29 -2.76
C ARG A 244 -39.69 20.41 -1.96
N ASP A 245 -40.80 20.59 -2.67
CA ASP A 245 -42.14 20.80 -2.13
C ASP A 245 -43.05 19.57 -2.24
N TYR A 246 -42.58 18.46 -2.85
CA TYR A 246 -43.37 17.23 -2.98
C TYR A 246 -43.84 16.71 -1.61
N TRP A 247 -42.96 16.75 -0.60
CA TRP A 247 -43.28 16.34 0.77
C TRP A 247 -43.99 17.41 1.61
N ALA A 248 -44.23 18.61 1.08
CA ALA A 248 -45.03 19.61 1.78
C ALA A 248 -46.51 19.19 1.81
N GLU A 249 -46.98 18.53 0.76
CA GLU A 249 -48.33 17.99 0.68
C GLU A 249 -48.46 16.67 1.44
N PHE A 250 -49.33 16.62 2.45
CA PHE A 250 -49.53 15.43 3.29
C PHE A 250 -50.00 14.22 2.47
N ASN A 251 -50.83 14.43 1.44
CA ASN A 251 -51.35 13.36 0.59
C ASN A 251 -50.26 12.63 -0.19
N ASN A 252 -49.20 13.33 -0.63
CA ASN A 252 -48.06 12.70 -1.30
C ASN A 252 -47.31 11.76 -0.35
N LEU A 253 -47.14 12.18 0.91
CA LEU A 253 -46.57 11.34 1.95
C LEU A 253 -47.45 10.11 2.23
N VAL A 254 -48.76 10.30 2.34
CA VAL A 254 -49.73 9.22 2.57
C VAL A 254 -49.70 8.17 1.46
N ASN A 255 -49.68 8.59 0.19
CA ASN A 255 -49.66 7.67 -0.96
C ASN A 255 -48.40 6.80 -0.95
N GLU A 256 -47.24 7.40 -0.73
CA GLU A 256 -45.96 6.70 -0.67
C GLU A 256 -45.86 5.75 0.53
N ILE A 257 -46.41 6.16 1.68
CA ILE A 257 -46.48 5.29 2.87
C ILE A 257 -47.45 4.12 2.63
N ASN A 258 -48.61 4.33 2.02
CA ASN A 258 -49.60 3.27 1.77
C ASN A 258 -49.02 2.15 0.89
N ALA A 259 -48.25 2.49 -0.14
CA ALA A 259 -47.55 1.49 -0.97
C ALA A 259 -46.59 0.64 -0.12
N ILE A 260 -45.88 1.25 0.84
CA ILE A 260 -44.97 0.54 1.75
C ILE A 260 -45.75 -0.29 2.79
N ILE A 261 -46.90 0.19 3.24
CA ILE A 261 -47.78 -0.54 4.15
C ILE A 261 -48.29 -1.81 3.48
N GLU A 262 -48.75 -1.72 2.23
CA GLU A 262 -49.21 -2.86 1.44
C GLU A 262 -48.07 -3.89 1.26
N GLU A 263 -46.88 -3.42 0.89
CA GLU A 263 -45.68 -4.26 0.77
C GLU A 263 -45.28 -4.91 2.11
N ASN A 264 -45.57 -4.28 3.25
CA ASN A 264 -45.29 -4.78 4.60
C ASN A 264 -46.49 -5.53 5.23
N GLY A 265 -47.45 -6.01 4.45
CA GLY A 265 -48.58 -6.80 4.94
C GLY A 265 -49.51 -6.02 5.87
N GLY A 266 -49.77 -4.76 5.56
CA GLY A 266 -50.68 -3.88 6.31
C GLY A 266 -50.05 -3.21 7.54
N LYS A 267 -48.76 -3.43 7.81
CA LYS A 267 -48.08 -2.83 8.97
C LYS A 267 -47.52 -1.44 8.65
N PHE A 268 -47.77 -0.48 9.54
CA PHE A 268 -47.22 0.87 9.41
C PHE A 268 -45.69 0.85 9.50
N PRO A 269 -44.95 1.42 8.53
CA PRO A 269 -43.49 1.31 8.48
C PRO A 269 -42.79 1.95 9.70
N THR A 270 -41.68 1.35 10.12
CA THR A 270 -40.76 1.95 11.11
C THR A 270 -39.68 2.77 10.41
N GLU A 271 -38.96 3.63 11.14
CA GLU A 271 -37.82 4.36 10.57
C GLU A 271 -36.75 3.40 10.04
N SER A 272 -36.48 2.27 10.73
CA SER A 272 -35.57 1.23 10.25
C SER A 272 -36.04 0.62 8.93
N THR A 273 -37.35 0.31 8.82
CA THR A 273 -37.94 -0.25 7.59
C THR A 273 -37.71 0.69 6.39
N LEU A 274 -37.88 2.00 6.60
CA LEU A 274 -37.65 2.99 5.54
C LEU A 274 -36.15 3.16 5.23
N GLN A 275 -35.26 3.04 6.22
CA GLN A 275 -33.81 3.07 6.00
C GLN A 275 -33.33 1.85 5.20
N GLU A 276 -33.85 0.66 5.51
CA GLU A 276 -33.55 -0.59 4.79
C GLU A 276 -34.01 -0.53 3.33
N LYS A 277 -35.16 0.09 3.08
CA LYS A 277 -35.66 0.39 1.72
C LYS A 277 -35.00 1.61 1.07
N ASN A 278 -34.02 2.21 1.75
CA ASN A 278 -33.31 3.42 1.34
C ASN A 278 -34.23 4.62 1.00
N ARG A 279 -35.39 4.73 1.67
CA ARG A 279 -36.39 5.79 1.51
C ARG A 279 -36.18 6.93 2.51
N LYS A 280 -34.99 7.55 2.49
CA LYS A 280 -34.67 8.69 3.35
C LYS A 280 -35.52 9.94 3.04
N ASP A 281 -35.99 10.04 1.81
CA ASP A 281 -36.97 11.01 1.34
C ASP A 281 -38.26 10.97 2.17
N ILE A 282 -38.83 9.78 2.37
CA ILE A 282 -40.05 9.59 3.17
C ILE A 282 -39.80 9.94 4.64
N ILE A 283 -38.65 9.56 5.23
CA ILE A 283 -38.29 9.92 6.62
C ILE A 283 -38.29 11.45 6.80
N ASN A 284 -37.79 12.19 5.81
CA ASN A 284 -37.85 13.65 5.84
C ASN A 284 -39.28 14.18 5.68
N GLY A 285 -40.11 13.51 4.88
CA GLY A 285 -41.55 13.77 4.81
C GLY A 285 -42.23 13.62 6.18
N PHE A 286 -41.96 12.52 6.90
CA PHE A 286 -42.44 12.33 8.27
C PHE A 286 -42.07 13.50 9.18
N ARG A 287 -40.80 13.95 9.15
CA ARG A 287 -40.34 15.07 9.98
C ARG A 287 -41.08 16.37 9.69
N ARG A 288 -41.44 16.64 8.42
CA ARG A 288 -42.22 17.83 8.05
C ARG A 288 -43.66 17.80 8.58
N HIS A 289 -44.23 16.61 8.74
CA HIS A 289 -45.61 16.41 9.18
C HIS A 289 -45.75 16.00 10.65
N GLY A 290 -44.84 16.46 11.52
CA GLY A 290 -44.90 16.24 12.97
C GLY A 290 -44.26 14.92 13.46
N GLY A 291 -43.52 14.23 12.59
CA GLY A 291 -42.84 12.97 12.88
C GLY A 291 -43.73 11.74 12.74
N PHE A 292 -43.13 10.55 12.91
CA PHE A 292 -43.83 9.26 12.82
C PHE A 292 -45.10 9.17 13.68
N PRO A 293 -45.12 9.63 14.96
CA PRO A 293 -46.32 9.51 15.78
C PRO A 293 -47.52 10.28 15.23
N GLU A 294 -47.29 11.48 14.70
CA GLU A 294 -48.35 12.38 14.23
C GLU A 294 -48.89 11.92 12.86
N VAL A 295 -48.01 11.60 11.91
CA VAL A 295 -48.42 11.04 10.61
C VAL A 295 -49.20 9.74 10.80
N ARG A 296 -48.73 8.86 11.68
CA ARG A 296 -49.41 7.60 11.99
C ARG A 296 -50.81 7.84 12.57
N LYS A 297 -50.95 8.78 13.52
CA LYS A 297 -52.24 9.19 14.10
C LYS A 297 -53.19 9.73 13.03
N ARG A 298 -52.69 10.62 12.15
CA ARG A 298 -53.47 11.21 11.05
C ARG A 298 -53.93 10.20 10.01
N MET A 299 -53.14 9.15 9.76
CA MET A 299 -53.50 8.06 8.85
C MET A 299 -54.46 7.03 9.47
N GLY A 300 -54.99 7.27 10.67
CA GLY A 300 -55.91 6.33 11.33
C GLY A 300 -55.24 5.08 11.90
N TYR A 301 -53.91 4.98 11.80
CA TYR A 301 -53.10 3.97 12.50
C TYR A 301 -52.92 4.36 13.97
N ASN A 302 -54.02 4.74 14.63
CA ASN A 302 -54.04 4.87 16.07
C ASN A 302 -53.53 3.53 16.60
N ARG A 303 -52.37 3.56 17.27
CA ARG A 303 -51.93 2.43 18.10
C ARG A 303 -53.17 2.06 18.89
N SER A 304 -53.73 0.89 18.63
CA SER A 304 -54.77 0.34 19.49
C SER A 304 -54.23 0.49 20.91
N SER A 305 -55.07 0.85 21.86
CA SER A 305 -54.63 1.10 23.23
C SER A 305 -53.82 -0.08 23.81
N SER A 306 -53.96 -1.28 23.24
CA SER A 306 -53.13 -2.47 23.45
C SER A 306 -51.68 -2.40 22.93
N GLU A 307 -51.36 -1.55 21.95
CA GLU A 307 -50.02 -1.40 21.34
C GLU A 307 -49.25 -0.18 21.90
N ARG A 308 -49.94 0.72 22.62
CA ARG A 308 -49.36 1.89 23.30
C ARG A 308 -48.94 1.62 24.74
N MET A 309 -49.34 0.48 25.29
CA MET A 309 -48.83 -0.09 26.52
C MET A 309 -48.65 -1.60 26.30
N LEU A 310 -47.49 -2.04 25.77
CA LEU A 310 -46.90 -3.17 26.45
C LEU A 310 -46.74 -2.68 27.90
N PRO A 311 -47.34 -3.35 28.89
CA PRO A 311 -47.29 -2.90 30.27
C PRO A 311 -45.85 -2.48 30.57
N ARG A 312 -45.67 -1.32 31.20
CA ARG A 312 -44.36 -0.75 31.49
C ARG A 312 -43.42 -1.73 32.21
N ASP A 313 -44.01 -2.80 32.75
CA ASP A 313 -43.42 -4.01 33.24
C ASP A 313 -44.43 -5.15 32.92
N SER A 314 -44.43 -5.73 31.71
CA SER A 314 -45.21 -6.97 31.54
C SER A 314 -44.54 -8.00 32.46
N GLU A 315 -45.29 -8.61 33.39
CA GLU A 315 -44.77 -9.65 34.30
C GLU A 315 -43.94 -10.72 33.56
N GLN A 316 -44.25 -10.95 32.28
CA GLN A 316 -43.50 -11.79 31.35
C GLN A 316 -42.03 -11.38 31.14
N LEU A 317 -41.70 -10.08 31.08
CA LEU A 317 -40.32 -9.60 30.88
C LEU A 317 -39.49 -9.69 32.17
N THR A 318 -40.15 -9.70 33.34
CA THR A 318 -39.52 -9.96 34.64
C THR A 318 -39.34 -11.45 34.90
N ASP A 319 -40.22 -12.29 34.36
CA ASP A 319 -40.09 -13.74 34.42
C ASP A 319 -38.89 -14.22 33.59
N TRP A 320 -37.97 -14.94 34.24
CA TRP A 320 -36.76 -15.41 33.58
C TRP A 320 -37.03 -16.43 32.48
N ASN A 321 -38.01 -17.31 32.66
CA ASN A 321 -38.26 -18.41 31.73
C ASN A 321 -38.81 -17.88 30.40
N TRP A 322 -39.81 -17.00 30.46
CA TRP A 322 -40.35 -16.35 29.27
C TRP A 322 -39.32 -15.44 28.59
N PHE A 323 -38.61 -14.62 29.38
CA PHE A 323 -37.56 -13.74 28.83
C PHE A 323 -36.44 -14.54 28.14
N SER A 324 -35.97 -15.63 28.76
CA SER A 324 -34.91 -16.47 28.21
C SER A 324 -35.35 -17.21 26.95
N SER A 325 -36.60 -17.71 26.89
CA SER A 325 -37.11 -18.35 25.67
C SER A 325 -37.17 -17.38 24.48
N GLU A 326 -37.65 -16.15 24.72
CA GLU A 326 -37.70 -15.11 23.69
C GLU A 326 -36.32 -14.69 23.21
N LEU A 327 -35.38 -14.53 24.15
CA LEU A 327 -34.01 -14.18 23.81
C LEU A 327 -33.30 -15.33 23.07
N LEU A 328 -33.55 -16.59 23.42
CA LEU A 328 -33.00 -17.76 22.73
C LEU A 328 -33.47 -17.85 21.28
N GLN A 329 -34.74 -17.54 20.99
CA GLN A 329 -35.23 -17.46 19.60
C GLN A 329 -34.47 -16.41 18.79
N VAL A 330 -34.19 -15.24 19.39
CA VAL A 330 -33.39 -14.20 18.74
C VAL A 330 -31.95 -14.66 18.52
N ILE A 331 -31.38 -15.41 19.46
CA ILE A 331 -30.02 -15.95 19.34
C ILE A 331 -29.94 -16.97 18.21
N GLU A 332 -30.92 -17.88 18.11
CA GLU A 332 -31.02 -18.87 17.03
C GLU A 332 -31.12 -18.18 15.66
N GLN A 333 -31.99 -17.15 15.54
CA GLN A 333 -32.11 -16.33 14.32
C GLN A 333 -30.82 -15.57 13.97
N ASN A 334 -29.94 -15.34 14.96
CA ASN A 334 -28.66 -14.67 14.79
C ASN A 334 -27.48 -15.66 14.63
N GLY A 335 -27.76 -16.93 14.32
CA GLY A 335 -26.76 -17.97 14.08
C GLY A 335 -25.99 -18.35 15.35
N ASP A 336 -26.74 -18.60 16.44
CA ASP A 336 -26.23 -18.98 17.77
C ASP A 336 -25.25 -17.96 18.39
N LYS A 337 -25.33 -16.70 17.95
CA LYS A 337 -24.55 -15.60 18.51
C LYS A 337 -25.41 -14.73 19.38
N PHE A 338 -24.97 -14.54 20.63
CA PHE A 338 -25.61 -13.64 21.55
C PHE A 338 -25.73 -12.23 20.95
N PRO A 339 -26.94 -11.67 20.79
CA PRO A 339 -27.15 -10.41 20.08
C PRO A 339 -26.60 -9.23 20.89
N SER A 340 -25.94 -8.31 20.20
CA SER A 340 -25.53 -7.01 20.73
C SER A 340 -26.74 -6.09 20.92
N SER A 341 -26.57 -5.04 21.74
CA SER A 341 -27.61 -4.02 21.94
C SER A 341 -28.09 -3.38 20.64
N ASN A 342 -27.19 -3.22 19.65
CA ASN A 342 -27.54 -2.64 18.36
C ASN A 342 -28.34 -3.63 17.49
N GLU A 343 -27.98 -4.91 17.53
CA GLU A 343 -28.72 -5.96 16.81
C GLU A 343 -30.15 -6.07 17.35
N LEU A 344 -30.32 -6.12 18.68
CA LEU A 344 -31.65 -6.12 19.31
C LEU A 344 -32.51 -4.93 18.89
N ASN A 345 -31.93 -3.72 18.87
CA ASN A 345 -32.66 -2.52 18.43
C ASN A 345 -33.01 -2.57 16.93
N LYS A 346 -32.10 -3.06 16.09
CA LYS A 346 -32.30 -3.15 14.64
C LYS A 346 -33.47 -4.08 14.28
N ILE A 347 -33.59 -5.22 14.97
CA ILE A 347 -34.70 -6.16 14.77
C ILE A 347 -35.99 -5.75 15.51
N GLY A 348 -36.02 -4.56 16.12
CA GLY A 348 -37.18 -4.07 16.86
C GLY A 348 -37.39 -4.69 18.25
N ARG A 349 -36.45 -5.52 18.74
CA ARG A 349 -36.49 -6.15 20.07
C ARG A 349 -35.84 -5.30 21.17
N GLY A 350 -36.10 -4.00 21.16
CA GLY A 350 -35.63 -3.06 22.20
C GLY A 350 -36.29 -3.27 23.57
N ASP A 351 -37.40 -4.02 23.62
CA ASP A 351 -38.01 -4.57 24.84
C ASP A 351 -37.06 -5.52 25.58
N LEU A 352 -36.47 -6.51 24.88
CA LEU A 352 -35.53 -7.45 25.47
C LEU A 352 -34.28 -6.74 25.99
N LEU A 353 -33.75 -5.77 25.23
CA LEU A 353 -32.61 -4.97 25.69
C LEU A 353 -32.90 -4.20 26.98
N ARG A 354 -34.12 -3.63 27.10
CA ARG A 354 -34.54 -2.97 28.33
C ARG A 354 -34.68 -3.96 29.49
N ALA A 355 -35.25 -5.14 29.25
CA ALA A 355 -35.38 -6.19 30.26
C ALA A 355 -34.02 -6.71 30.75
N ILE A 356 -33.07 -6.94 29.82
CA ILE A 356 -31.66 -7.29 30.13
C ILE A 356 -31.09 -6.29 31.13
N ASN A 357 -31.23 -5.00 30.85
CA ASN A 357 -30.63 -3.95 31.66
C ASN A 357 -31.37 -3.68 32.97
N LYS A 358 -32.70 -3.80 32.98
CA LYS A 358 -33.54 -3.41 34.12
C LYS A 358 -33.75 -4.55 35.12
N TYR A 359 -34.01 -5.77 34.66
CA TYR A 359 -34.40 -6.88 35.53
C TYR A 359 -33.34 -7.97 35.65
N HIS A 360 -32.59 -8.24 34.58
CA HIS A 360 -31.74 -9.44 34.50
C HIS A 360 -30.25 -9.19 34.74
N GLY A 361 -29.90 -8.07 35.36
CA GLY A 361 -28.53 -7.79 35.81
C GLY A 361 -27.54 -7.45 34.69
N LYS A 362 -28.03 -6.88 33.58
CA LYS A 362 -27.27 -6.52 32.38
C LYS A 362 -26.82 -7.73 31.56
N THR A 363 -26.24 -7.45 30.39
CA THR A 363 -25.90 -8.45 29.38
C THR A 363 -24.96 -9.55 29.88
N ALA A 364 -24.02 -9.24 30.77
CA ALA A 364 -23.06 -10.22 31.29
C ALA A 364 -23.77 -11.33 32.10
N ASN A 365 -24.65 -10.95 33.03
CA ASN A 365 -25.41 -11.90 33.85
C ASN A 365 -26.34 -12.76 32.99
N VAL A 366 -27.00 -12.16 31.99
CA VAL A 366 -27.85 -12.90 31.06
C VAL A 366 -27.05 -13.92 30.24
N ARG A 367 -25.87 -13.53 29.74
CA ARG A 367 -24.96 -14.45 29.02
C ARG A 367 -24.53 -15.61 29.90
N ALA A 368 -24.06 -15.32 31.12
CA ALA A 368 -23.64 -16.34 32.08
C ALA A 368 -24.78 -17.33 32.39
N ARG A 369 -25.99 -16.84 32.65
CA ARG A 369 -27.16 -17.69 32.92
C ARG A 369 -27.59 -18.55 31.73
N LEU A 370 -27.36 -18.08 30.50
CA LEU A 370 -27.65 -18.83 29.28
C LEU A 370 -26.47 -19.70 28.80
N GLY A 371 -25.39 -19.80 29.58
CA GLY A 371 -24.21 -20.59 29.21
C GLY A 371 -23.36 -19.98 28.09
N TYR A 372 -23.57 -18.70 27.76
CA TYR A 372 -22.73 -17.96 26.83
C TYR A 372 -21.53 -17.39 27.57
N ASP A 373 -20.33 -17.61 27.02
CA ASP A 373 -19.11 -16.98 27.51
C ASP A 373 -19.31 -15.46 27.64
N GLU A 374 -18.97 -14.90 28.80
CA GLU A 374 -18.92 -13.47 29.06
C GLU A 374 -17.92 -12.84 28.07
N GLY A 375 -18.42 -12.40 26.90
CA GLY A 375 -17.58 -11.85 25.83
C GLY A 375 -16.78 -10.60 26.23
N MET A 376 -17.00 -10.07 27.44
CA MET A 376 -16.10 -9.16 28.11
C MET A 376 -15.68 -9.76 29.45
N LYS A 377 -14.44 -10.22 29.52
CA LYS A 377 -13.81 -10.60 30.78
C LYS A 377 -13.78 -9.40 31.74
N PRO A 378 -13.93 -9.60 33.05
CA PRO A 378 -13.99 -8.51 34.03
C PRO A 378 -12.75 -7.61 33.98
N LYS A 379 -12.91 -6.34 34.40
CA LYS A 379 -11.79 -5.38 34.43
C LYS A 379 -10.66 -5.92 35.30
N GLY A 380 -9.47 -6.06 34.72
CA GLY A 380 -8.29 -6.61 35.39
C GLY A 380 -8.03 -8.10 35.14
N TYR A 381 -8.98 -8.83 34.53
CA TYR A 381 -8.81 -10.26 34.20
C TYR A 381 -7.51 -10.53 33.44
N TRP A 382 -7.23 -9.73 32.41
CA TRP A 382 -6.04 -9.85 31.57
C TRP A 382 -4.72 -9.43 32.24
N ARG A 383 -4.77 -8.79 33.43
CA ARG A 383 -3.55 -8.44 34.19
C ARG A 383 -2.94 -9.65 34.89
N ASN A 384 -3.71 -10.72 35.09
CA ASN A 384 -3.21 -11.97 35.63
C ASN A 384 -2.61 -12.82 34.49
N ALA A 385 -1.31 -13.10 34.58
CA ALA A 385 -0.58 -13.90 33.59
C ALA A 385 -1.21 -15.29 33.39
N TRP A 386 -1.74 -15.91 34.44
CA TRP A 386 -2.41 -17.22 34.36
C TRP A 386 -3.66 -17.19 33.51
N ASN A 387 -4.46 -16.13 33.61
CA ASN A 387 -5.65 -15.95 32.78
C ASN A 387 -5.27 -15.82 31.30
N VAL A 388 -4.19 -15.09 31.00
CA VAL A 388 -3.68 -14.96 29.63
C VAL A 388 -3.24 -16.32 29.07
N LEU A 389 -2.53 -17.13 29.88
CA LEU A 389 -2.08 -18.47 29.49
C LEU A 389 -3.26 -19.43 29.28
N TYR A 390 -4.22 -19.44 30.20
CA TYR A 390 -5.43 -20.26 30.10
C TYR A 390 -6.23 -19.94 28.83
N GLU A 391 -6.46 -18.66 28.56
CA GLU A 391 -7.20 -18.23 27.37
C GLU A 391 -6.44 -18.54 26.08
N LEU A 392 -5.12 -18.36 26.07
CA LEU A 392 -4.30 -18.70 24.90
C LEU A 392 -4.30 -20.21 24.62
N THR A 393 -4.10 -21.04 25.64
CA THR A 393 -4.07 -22.51 25.49
C THR A 393 -5.43 -23.03 25.04
N THR A 394 -6.52 -22.56 25.65
CA THR A 394 -7.90 -22.87 25.23
C THR A 394 -8.15 -22.43 23.79
N PHE A 395 -7.71 -21.22 23.43
CA PHE A 395 -7.80 -20.71 22.07
C PHE A 395 -7.03 -21.57 21.06
N MET A 396 -5.82 -22.00 21.40
CA MET A 396 -5.00 -22.85 20.52
C MET A 396 -5.64 -24.23 20.34
N LEU A 397 -6.08 -24.87 21.44
CA LEU A 397 -6.73 -26.17 21.42
C LEU A 397 -8.02 -26.13 20.59
N LYS A 398 -8.90 -25.15 20.85
CA LYS A 398 -10.17 -24.99 20.14
C LYS A 398 -10.02 -24.81 18.63
N ASN A 399 -8.90 -24.24 18.18
CA ASN A 399 -8.63 -23.96 16.78
C ASN A 399 -7.61 -24.91 16.14
N GLY A 400 -7.19 -25.97 16.84
CA GLY A 400 -6.21 -26.95 16.35
C GLY A 400 -4.85 -26.35 16.01
N LEU A 401 -4.37 -25.39 16.81
CA LEU A 401 -3.09 -24.72 16.57
C LEU A 401 -1.97 -25.38 17.38
N GLU A 402 -1.03 -26.00 16.67
CA GLU A 402 0.17 -26.62 17.27
C GLU A 402 1.28 -25.60 17.58
N SER A 403 1.21 -24.40 17.00
CA SER A 403 2.19 -23.33 17.19
C SER A 403 1.53 -22.03 17.63
N PHE A 404 2.33 -21.12 18.18
CA PHE A 404 1.82 -19.86 18.71
C PHE A 404 1.09 -19.06 17.60
N PRO A 405 -0.17 -18.62 17.82
CA PRO A 405 -0.99 -18.01 16.79
C PRO A 405 -0.39 -16.72 16.24
N THR A 406 -0.38 -16.60 14.91
CA THR A 406 -0.07 -15.33 14.25
C THR A 406 -1.19 -14.31 14.47
N ARG A 407 -0.88 -13.01 14.29
CA ARG A 407 -1.92 -11.96 14.32
C ARG A 407 -3.03 -12.19 13.27
N LYS A 408 -2.72 -12.85 12.16
CA LYS A 408 -3.70 -13.17 11.11
C LYS A 408 -4.64 -14.29 11.58
N GLU A 409 -4.12 -15.37 12.15
CA GLU A 409 -4.93 -16.45 12.72
C GLU A 409 -5.76 -15.98 13.91
N ALA A 410 -5.16 -15.20 14.81
CA ALA A 410 -5.88 -14.58 15.91
C ALA A 410 -7.02 -13.68 15.41
N LYS A 411 -6.83 -12.93 14.30
CA LYS A 411 -7.92 -12.15 13.70
C LYS A 411 -8.99 -13.06 13.07
N LYS A 412 -8.58 -14.12 12.37
CA LYS A 412 -9.47 -15.10 11.72
C LYS A 412 -10.42 -15.77 12.73
N TYR A 413 -9.89 -16.12 13.91
CA TYR A 413 -10.64 -16.82 14.97
C TYR A 413 -11.07 -15.91 16.12
N ASN A 414 -11.12 -14.58 15.88
CA ASN A 414 -11.55 -13.57 16.86
C ASN A 414 -10.74 -13.50 18.19
N GLY A 415 -9.53 -14.08 18.23
CA GLY A 415 -8.58 -14.02 19.35
C GLY A 415 -7.79 -12.70 19.47
N LYS A 416 -8.29 -11.59 18.93
CA LYS A 416 -7.58 -10.29 18.97
C LYS A 416 -7.31 -9.82 20.40
N GLN A 417 -8.25 -10.05 21.31
CA GLN A 417 -8.13 -9.64 22.71
C GLN A 417 -6.98 -10.39 23.42
N ILE A 418 -6.85 -11.70 23.20
CA ILE A 418 -5.76 -12.52 23.77
C ILE A 418 -4.41 -11.99 23.30
N MET A 419 -4.24 -11.74 22.00
CA MET A 419 -2.98 -11.18 21.46
C MET A 419 -2.63 -9.80 22.04
N GLN A 420 -3.65 -8.97 22.29
CA GLN A 420 -3.46 -7.67 22.93
C GLN A 420 -3.06 -7.83 24.40
N ALA A 421 -3.70 -8.74 25.13
CA ALA A 421 -3.38 -9.06 26.52
C ALA A 421 -1.94 -9.57 26.66
N ILE A 422 -1.51 -10.49 25.80
CA ILE A 422 -0.12 -10.99 25.74
C ILE A 422 0.87 -9.85 25.55
N THR A 423 0.57 -8.92 24.64
CA THR A 423 1.45 -7.78 24.34
C THR A 423 1.55 -6.79 25.49
N MET A 424 0.47 -6.60 26.25
CA MET A 424 0.36 -5.57 27.29
C MET A 424 0.76 -6.06 28.68
N TYR A 425 0.44 -7.32 29.03
CA TYR A 425 0.49 -7.79 30.42
C TYR A 425 1.42 -8.97 30.66
N PHE A 426 1.83 -9.71 29.62
CA PHE A 426 2.70 -10.86 29.82
C PHE A 426 4.19 -10.47 29.77
N PRO A 427 5.01 -10.79 30.79
CA PRO A 427 6.45 -10.52 30.78
C PRO A 427 7.14 -11.18 29.59
N GLY A 428 7.97 -10.44 28.85
CA GLY A 428 8.59 -10.95 27.61
C GLY A 428 7.62 -11.09 26.43
N LYS A 429 6.36 -10.68 26.57
CA LYS A 429 5.34 -10.65 25.51
C LYS A 429 5.19 -12.04 24.88
N THR A 430 5.18 -12.12 23.54
CA THR A 430 5.12 -13.38 22.80
C THR A 430 6.32 -14.28 23.09
N GLU A 431 7.52 -13.73 23.32
CA GLU A 431 8.71 -14.52 23.65
C GLU A 431 8.58 -15.23 24.98
N GLY A 432 8.20 -14.48 26.01
CA GLY A 432 8.03 -15.02 27.35
C GLY A 432 7.02 -16.16 27.36
N ILE A 433 5.89 -16.02 26.64
CA ILE A 433 4.88 -17.10 26.56
C ILE A 433 5.39 -18.32 25.81
N CYS A 434 6.02 -18.15 24.65
CA CYS A 434 6.51 -19.31 23.87
C CYS A 434 7.51 -20.13 24.69
N ASN A 435 8.42 -19.44 25.39
CA ASN A 435 9.39 -20.08 26.28
C ASN A 435 8.72 -20.72 27.49
N PHE A 436 7.71 -20.06 28.08
CA PHE A 436 6.99 -20.58 29.26
C PHE A 436 6.17 -21.83 28.95
N LEU A 437 5.54 -21.90 27.78
CA LEU A 437 4.70 -23.02 27.37
C LEU A 437 5.44 -24.10 26.56
N ASP A 438 6.73 -23.91 26.28
CA ASP A 438 7.52 -24.74 25.36
C ASP A 438 6.84 -24.92 23.99
N ILE A 439 6.19 -23.86 23.50
CA ILE A 439 5.48 -23.87 22.22
C ILE A 439 6.38 -23.31 21.14
N LYS A 440 6.49 -24.04 20.02
CA LYS A 440 7.21 -23.56 18.84
C LYS A 440 6.61 -22.23 18.37
N ARG A 441 7.48 -21.23 18.19
CA ARG A 441 7.10 -19.99 17.53
C ARG A 441 6.56 -20.31 16.14
N SER A 442 5.60 -19.51 15.68
CA SER A 442 5.35 -19.36 14.25
C SER A 442 6.69 -19.21 13.53
N ASP A 443 6.87 -19.88 12.38
CA ASP A 443 8.09 -19.86 11.56
C ASP A 443 8.50 -18.45 11.07
N ARG A 444 7.74 -17.42 11.45
CA ARG A 444 8.09 -16.03 11.22
C ARG A 444 9.31 -15.63 12.05
N LYS A 445 10.43 -15.53 11.34
CA LYS A 445 11.67 -14.96 11.84
C LYS A 445 11.48 -13.54 12.39
N PRO A 446 12.26 -13.12 13.41
CA PRO A 446 12.17 -11.78 14.01
C PRO A 446 12.33 -10.63 13.01
N ASN A 447 11.86 -9.44 13.39
CA ASN A 447 12.13 -8.24 12.61
C ASN A 447 13.65 -7.99 12.54
N LYS A 448 14.17 -7.61 11.36
CA LYS A 448 15.60 -7.51 11.03
C LYS A 448 16.40 -8.83 10.97
N TYR A 449 15.80 -10.00 11.22
CA TYR A 449 16.51 -11.28 11.09
C TYR A 449 17.21 -11.42 9.74
N TRP A 450 16.49 -11.07 8.66
CA TRP A 450 16.98 -11.10 7.28
C TRP A 450 17.97 -9.99 6.90
N HIS A 451 18.21 -9.00 7.77
CA HIS A 451 19.22 -7.97 7.51
C HIS A 451 20.64 -8.46 7.84
N ASP A 452 20.76 -9.52 8.64
CA ASP A 452 22.03 -10.19 8.92
C ASP A 452 22.30 -11.24 7.84
N PHE A 453 23.45 -11.12 7.16
CA PHE A 453 23.83 -12.03 6.10
C PHE A 453 24.09 -13.45 6.62
N ASN A 454 24.52 -13.63 7.88
CA ASN A 454 24.75 -14.96 8.46
C ASN A 454 23.43 -15.74 8.63
N ASN A 455 22.36 -15.04 9.02
CA ASN A 455 21.02 -15.63 9.09
C ASN A 455 20.52 -16.02 7.70
N LEU A 456 20.72 -15.14 6.71
CA LEU A 456 20.40 -15.45 5.31
C LEU A 456 21.18 -16.67 4.82
N ARG A 457 22.48 -16.72 5.11
CA ARG A 457 23.38 -17.83 4.75
C ARG A 457 22.90 -19.17 5.31
N SER A 458 22.64 -19.24 6.62
CA SER A 458 22.20 -20.49 7.26
C SER A 458 20.90 -21.03 6.66
N GLU A 459 19.94 -20.14 6.38
CA GLU A 459 18.66 -20.52 5.75
C GLU A 459 18.84 -20.93 4.29
N LEU A 460 19.75 -20.27 3.56
CA LEU A 460 20.11 -20.66 2.20
C LEU A 460 20.81 -22.01 2.15
N GLU A 461 21.76 -22.28 3.04
CA GLU A 461 22.49 -23.56 3.12
C GLU A 461 21.53 -24.72 3.37
N LYS A 462 20.57 -24.54 4.31
CA LYS A 462 19.50 -25.52 4.53
C LYS A 462 18.68 -25.75 3.25
N THR A 463 18.28 -24.66 2.58
CA THR A 463 17.50 -24.73 1.33
C THR A 463 18.28 -25.38 0.19
N ILE A 464 19.60 -25.14 0.11
CA ILE A 464 20.51 -25.76 -0.85
C ILE A 464 20.62 -27.26 -0.56
N GLY A 465 20.71 -27.66 0.71
CA GLY A 465 20.69 -29.07 1.09
C GLY A 465 19.40 -29.79 0.68
N GLU A 466 18.25 -29.12 0.78
CA GLU A 466 16.96 -29.67 0.36
C GLU A 466 16.80 -29.77 -1.17
N ILE A 467 17.33 -28.82 -1.94
CA ILE A 467 17.14 -28.72 -3.40
C ILE A 467 18.33 -29.34 -4.18
N GLY A 468 19.49 -29.49 -3.54
CA GLY A 468 20.75 -29.96 -4.14
C GLY A 468 21.49 -28.91 -4.98
N ARG A 469 20.98 -27.68 -5.09
CA ARG A 469 21.62 -26.58 -5.84
C ARG A 469 21.19 -25.21 -5.31
N PHE A 470 21.91 -24.16 -5.71
CA PHE A 470 21.54 -22.78 -5.37
C PHE A 470 20.13 -22.46 -5.88
N PRO A 471 19.20 -22.04 -5.00
CA PRO A 471 17.81 -21.85 -5.39
C PRO A 471 17.65 -20.66 -6.34
N LYS A 472 16.86 -20.84 -7.39
CA LYS A 472 16.35 -19.76 -8.24
C LYS A 472 15.07 -19.20 -7.62
N LEU A 473 14.63 -18.01 -8.06
CA LEU A 473 13.37 -17.41 -7.57
C LEU A 473 12.16 -18.34 -7.73
N ARG A 474 12.11 -19.11 -8.83
CA ARG A 474 11.05 -20.12 -9.05
C ARG A 474 11.09 -21.25 -8.03
N ASP A 475 12.28 -21.68 -7.62
CA ASP A 475 12.43 -22.75 -6.61
C ASP A 475 11.90 -22.27 -5.26
N LEU A 476 12.30 -21.06 -4.82
CA LEU A 476 11.81 -20.45 -3.57
C LEU A 476 10.31 -20.20 -3.57
N SER A 477 9.74 -19.88 -4.73
CA SER A 477 8.28 -19.73 -4.88
C SER A 477 7.56 -21.07 -4.73
N LYS A 478 8.09 -22.16 -5.32
CA LYS A 478 7.52 -23.51 -5.21
C LYS A 478 7.46 -24.01 -3.76
N ILE A 479 8.52 -23.76 -2.97
CA ILE A 479 8.57 -24.11 -1.54
C ILE A 479 7.94 -23.04 -0.63
N LYS A 480 7.29 -22.01 -1.18
CA LYS A 480 6.63 -20.90 -0.46
C LYS A 480 7.55 -20.09 0.49
N TYR A 481 8.86 -20.07 0.24
CA TYR A 481 9.85 -19.28 0.98
C TYR A 481 10.06 -17.88 0.38
N HIS A 482 8.97 -17.13 0.28
CA HIS A 482 9.01 -15.75 -0.23
C HIS A 482 9.89 -14.82 0.61
N ALA A 483 9.96 -15.05 1.93
CA ALA A 483 10.81 -14.25 2.83
C ALA A 483 12.30 -14.38 2.47
N LEU A 484 12.76 -15.59 2.13
CA LEU A 484 14.14 -15.85 1.74
C LEU A 484 14.45 -15.17 0.39
N ALA A 485 13.53 -15.21 -0.57
CA ALA A 485 13.68 -14.51 -1.85
C ALA A 485 13.82 -12.99 -1.67
N HIS A 486 13.00 -12.39 -0.80
CA HIS A 486 13.11 -10.97 -0.46
C HIS A 486 14.42 -10.64 0.27
N ALA A 487 14.86 -11.52 1.18
CA ALA A 487 16.14 -11.36 1.87
C ALA A 487 17.32 -11.38 0.89
N ILE A 488 17.32 -12.29 -0.10
CA ILE A 488 18.33 -12.32 -1.16
C ILE A 488 18.38 -10.99 -1.92
N GLN A 489 17.22 -10.43 -2.29
CA GLN A 489 17.14 -9.13 -2.97
C GLN A 489 17.68 -7.99 -2.08
N PHE A 490 17.38 -8.01 -0.78
CA PHE A 490 17.90 -7.04 0.17
C PHE A 490 19.44 -7.05 0.26
N HIS A 491 20.07 -8.21 0.07
CA HIS A 491 21.53 -8.38 0.10
C HIS A 491 22.21 -8.24 -1.27
N GLY A 492 21.54 -7.59 -2.24
CA GLY A 492 22.10 -7.30 -3.57
C GLY A 492 21.65 -8.26 -4.68
N GLY A 493 20.68 -9.14 -4.42
CA GLY A 493 20.14 -10.07 -5.39
C GLY A 493 20.89 -11.40 -5.48
N PHE A 494 20.35 -12.32 -6.30
CA PHE A 494 20.80 -13.71 -6.35
C PHE A 494 22.28 -13.84 -6.76
N SER A 495 22.76 -13.02 -7.70
CA SER A 495 24.15 -13.08 -8.16
C SER A 495 25.13 -12.68 -7.05
N VAL A 496 24.85 -11.57 -6.35
CA VAL A 496 25.70 -11.06 -5.27
C VAL A 496 25.72 -12.02 -4.08
N VAL A 497 24.56 -12.54 -3.70
CA VAL A 497 24.46 -13.49 -2.59
C VAL A 497 25.14 -14.82 -2.92
N ARG A 498 25.04 -15.29 -4.16
CA ARG A 498 25.78 -16.48 -4.62
C ARG A 498 27.28 -16.27 -4.54
N SER A 499 27.80 -15.16 -5.07
CA SER A 499 29.23 -14.83 -4.99
C SER A 499 29.72 -14.80 -3.54
N LYS A 500 28.98 -14.10 -2.66
CA LYS A 500 29.32 -14.03 -1.22
C LYS A 500 29.34 -15.40 -0.53
N LEU A 501 28.48 -16.33 -0.94
CA LEU A 501 28.47 -17.69 -0.40
C LEU A 501 29.63 -18.54 -0.96
N GLU A 502 30.00 -18.33 -2.22
CA GLU A 502 31.13 -19.02 -2.85
C GLU A 502 32.48 -18.53 -2.31
N ASP A 503 32.62 -17.24 -2.02
CA ASP A 503 33.83 -16.65 -1.44
C ASP A 503 34.08 -17.10 0.00
N THR A 504 33.03 -17.50 0.71
CA THR A 504 33.13 -17.97 2.10
C THR A 504 33.40 -19.47 2.24
N ASN A 505 33.32 -20.25 1.16
CA ASN A 505 33.60 -21.69 1.17
C ASN A 505 35.05 -22.04 0.82
N GLY A 506 35.94 -21.05 0.61
CA GLY A 506 37.37 -21.26 0.43
C GLY A 506 37.75 -22.17 -0.74
N ARG A 507 36.85 -22.40 -1.70
CA ARG A 507 37.17 -23.19 -2.89
C ARG A 507 38.17 -22.42 -3.73
N THR A 508 39.32 -23.03 -3.97
CA THR A 508 40.32 -22.47 -4.88
C THR A 508 39.74 -22.40 -6.29
N GLU A 509 40.24 -21.47 -7.11
CA GLU A 509 39.82 -21.31 -8.50
C GLU A 509 39.98 -22.62 -9.30
N GLU A 510 40.96 -23.42 -8.91
CA GLU A 510 41.20 -24.78 -9.39
C GLU A 510 40.00 -25.71 -9.12
N GLN A 511 39.45 -25.71 -7.89
CA GLN A 511 38.26 -26.50 -7.56
C GLN A 511 37.00 -26.01 -8.30
N ARG A 512 36.93 -24.71 -8.63
CA ARG A 512 35.86 -24.14 -9.47
C ARG A 512 35.96 -24.64 -10.91
N LEU A 513 37.18 -24.64 -11.47
CA LEU A 513 37.45 -25.17 -12.81
C LEU A 513 37.20 -26.68 -12.90
N THR A 514 37.62 -27.46 -11.90
CA THR A 514 37.37 -28.90 -11.87
C THR A 514 35.87 -29.22 -11.83
N SER A 515 35.09 -28.49 -11.03
CA SER A 515 33.63 -28.70 -10.97
C SER A 515 32.93 -28.35 -12.30
N LEU A 516 33.38 -27.28 -12.97
CA LEU A 516 32.86 -26.90 -14.29
C LEU A 516 33.24 -27.90 -15.39
N LEU A 517 34.46 -28.46 -15.33
CA LEU A 517 34.92 -29.49 -16.25
C LEU A 517 34.16 -30.81 -16.05
N GLU A 518 33.89 -31.20 -14.80
CA GLU A 518 33.06 -32.36 -14.49
C GLU A 518 31.61 -32.16 -14.96
N GLU A 519 31.02 -30.98 -14.76
CA GLU A 519 29.66 -30.67 -15.22
C GLU A 519 29.58 -30.64 -16.76
N TYR A 520 30.62 -30.15 -17.45
CA TYR A 520 30.72 -30.18 -18.91
C TYR A 520 30.91 -31.61 -19.44
N ALA A 521 31.74 -32.43 -18.78
CA ALA A 521 31.96 -33.82 -19.15
C ALA A 521 30.70 -34.70 -18.95
N LEU A 522 29.90 -34.41 -17.93
CA LEU A 522 28.65 -35.13 -17.64
C LEU A 522 27.44 -34.60 -18.43
N GLY A 523 27.44 -33.31 -18.80
CA GLY A 523 26.36 -32.65 -19.53
C GLY A 523 26.28 -32.99 -21.02
N GLY A 524 27.34 -33.59 -21.61
CA GLY A 524 27.39 -33.97 -23.02
C GLY A 524 26.65 -35.26 -23.41
N GLN A 525 25.92 -35.92 -22.50
CA GLN A 525 25.21 -37.17 -22.77
C GLN A 525 23.68 -37.09 -22.68
N ASN A 526 23.10 -35.92 -22.45
CA ASN A 526 21.64 -35.73 -22.40
C ASN A 526 21.17 -34.62 -23.35
N GLU A 527 21.55 -34.72 -24.63
CA GLU A 527 20.82 -34.11 -25.75
C GLU A 527 20.02 -35.17 -26.51
#